data_AF-A0A1S3QCX3-F1
#
_entry.id   AF-A0A1S3QCX3-F1
#
_cell.length_a   1.000
_cell.length_b   1.000
_cell.length_c   1.000
_cell.angle_alpha   90.00
_cell.angle_beta   90.00
_cell.angle_gamma   90.00
#
_symmetry.space_group_name_H-M   'P 1'
#
loop_
_entity.id
_entity.type
_entity.pdbx_description
1 polymer ?
#
loop_
_entity_poly.entity_id
_entity_poly.type
_entity_poly.pdbx_seq_one_letter_code
_entity_poly.pdbx_strand_id
1 'polypeptide(L)'
;MTGTVMLAYYFEYTDTFNVHVQGFFCYDNAYVKPYLGPEESSAIPPTLLYALVAVVPTLVMMISEAVLFLIQYSSKELDDQEKTIQTGDCCYLNPLVQRTFRFLGVYMFGLFTVDIFVNAGQVVTGNLSPHFLTVCKPNYTALGCQHTLIYISQQEACTGNQEDILRARKTFPSKEAALSVYAAFYLASYITCTVEVKGTRLAKPVLSLGLMYLAFLTGLNRVAEYRNHWSDVIAGFIIGVAIATFLVVCVVHNFKGELLLSGEDPPQENMSRVESPLDKYITLQNHIAFAEVT
;
A
#
# COMPACT_ATOMS: atom_id res chain seq x y z
N MET A 1 2.80 -2.69 -15.53
CA MET A 1 2.70 -3.78 -14.53
C MET A 1 3.66 -4.93 -14.81
N THR A 2 3.85 -5.37 -16.06
CA THR A 2 4.77 -6.50 -16.36
C THR A 2 6.20 -6.30 -15.83
N GLY A 3 6.78 -5.12 -16.00
CA GLY A 3 8.13 -4.83 -15.49
C GLY A 3 8.26 -4.89 -13.96
N THR A 4 7.27 -4.41 -13.21
CA THR A 4 7.27 -4.49 -11.74
C THR A 4 7.10 -5.93 -11.25
N VAL A 5 6.26 -6.72 -11.92
CA VAL A 5 6.10 -8.15 -11.60
C VAL A 5 7.41 -8.91 -11.86
N MET A 6 8.06 -8.66 -13.00
CA MET A 6 9.34 -9.29 -13.31
C MET A 6 10.42 -8.90 -12.31
N LEU A 7 10.49 -7.61 -11.93
CA LEU A 7 11.47 -7.15 -10.95
C LEU A 7 11.23 -7.78 -9.56
N ALA A 8 9.99 -7.84 -9.10
CA ALA A 8 9.63 -8.53 -7.86
C ALA A 8 10.02 -10.01 -7.91
N TYR A 9 9.76 -10.69 -9.03
CA TYR A 9 10.18 -12.07 -9.24
C TYR A 9 11.71 -12.24 -9.16
N TYR A 10 12.48 -11.35 -9.78
CA TYR A 10 13.95 -11.40 -9.70
C TYR A 10 14.46 -11.19 -8.27
N PHE A 11 13.85 -10.29 -7.50
CA PHE A 11 14.25 -10.09 -6.10
C PHE A 11 13.91 -11.28 -5.21
N GLU A 12 12.80 -11.96 -5.47
CA GLU A 12 12.29 -13.02 -4.60
C GLU A 12 12.90 -14.40 -4.91
N TYR A 13 12.96 -14.76 -6.19
CA TYR A 13 13.21 -16.14 -6.64
C TYR A 13 14.54 -16.32 -7.37
N THR A 14 15.32 -15.26 -7.54
CA THR A 14 16.62 -15.37 -8.23
C THR A 14 17.74 -14.76 -7.41
N ASP A 15 18.91 -15.38 -7.48
CA ASP A 15 20.15 -14.85 -6.88
C ASP A 15 20.80 -13.75 -7.74
N THR A 16 20.01 -13.07 -8.58
CA THR A 16 20.51 -12.01 -9.46
C THR A 16 21.14 -10.86 -8.65
N PHE A 17 20.61 -10.62 -7.44
CA PHE A 17 21.11 -9.61 -6.53
C PHE A 17 21.69 -10.25 -5.26
N ASN A 18 23.02 -10.21 -5.15
CA ASN A 18 23.73 -10.69 -3.97
C ASN A 18 23.47 -9.78 -2.77
N VAL A 19 23.10 -10.39 -1.64
CA VAL A 19 22.90 -9.70 -0.36
C VAL A 19 24.23 -9.16 0.14
N HIS A 20 24.25 -7.91 0.61
CA HIS A 20 25.40 -7.35 1.27
C HIS A 20 25.77 -8.17 2.51
N VAL A 21 27.04 -8.55 2.64
CA VAL A 21 27.49 -9.41 3.75
C VAL A 21 28.01 -8.52 4.88
N GLN A 22 27.17 -8.29 5.89
CA GLN A 22 27.65 -7.70 7.15
C GLN A 22 28.41 -8.75 7.97
N GLY A 23 29.48 -8.29 8.61
CA GLY A 23 30.19 -9.05 9.63
C GLY A 23 29.54 -8.98 11.00
N PHE A 24 30.00 -9.83 11.92
CA PHE A 24 29.48 -9.96 13.28
C PHE A 24 30.62 -10.04 14.30
N PHE A 25 30.33 -9.72 15.56
CA PHE A 25 31.29 -9.89 16.66
C PHE A 25 31.18 -11.28 17.27
N CYS A 26 32.32 -11.86 17.71
CA CYS A 26 32.31 -13.12 18.45
C CYS A 26 31.47 -12.99 19.73
N TYR A 27 30.59 -13.97 19.98
CA TYR A 27 29.74 -14.05 21.19
C TYR A 27 28.80 -12.84 21.40
N ASP A 28 28.36 -12.20 20.31
CA ASP A 28 27.44 -11.06 20.40
C ASP A 28 26.04 -11.49 20.88
N ASN A 29 25.70 -11.11 22.12
CA ASN A 29 24.42 -11.43 22.75
C ASN A 29 23.19 -10.89 21.99
N ALA A 30 23.36 -9.91 21.10
CA ALA A 30 22.26 -9.40 20.27
C ALA A 30 21.75 -10.45 19.26
N TYR A 31 22.60 -11.40 18.85
CA TYR A 31 22.34 -12.34 17.76
C TYR A 31 22.26 -13.82 18.19
N VAL A 32 22.24 -14.08 19.51
CA VAL A 32 22.19 -15.44 20.12
C VAL A 32 20.75 -15.85 20.50
N LYS A 33 19.71 -15.17 19.98
CA LYS A 33 18.32 -15.53 20.28
C LYS A 33 17.98 -16.94 19.75
N PRO A 34 17.09 -17.68 20.43
CA PRO A 34 16.76 -19.04 20.05
C PRO A 34 16.09 -19.08 18.68
N TYR A 35 16.50 -20.03 17.85
CA TYR A 35 15.84 -20.33 16.59
C TYR A 35 14.59 -21.18 16.85
N LEU A 36 13.42 -20.63 16.56
CA LEU A 36 12.11 -21.25 16.83
C LEU A 36 11.65 -22.21 15.74
N GLY A 37 12.52 -22.53 14.77
CA GLY A 37 12.20 -23.39 13.63
C GLY A 37 11.95 -22.60 12.33
N PRO A 38 11.65 -23.33 11.24
CA PRO A 38 11.45 -22.74 9.92
C PRO A 38 10.26 -21.77 9.89
N GLU A 39 10.22 -20.89 8.89
CA GLU A 39 9.13 -19.93 8.74
C GLU A 39 7.75 -20.57 8.53
N GLU A 40 7.72 -21.81 8.03
CA GLU A 40 6.47 -22.57 7.85
C GLU A 40 5.82 -22.99 9.17
N SER A 41 6.60 -23.14 10.25
CA SER A 41 6.10 -23.45 11.60
C SER A 41 5.85 -22.20 12.45
N SER A 42 5.99 -21.02 11.84
CA SER A 42 5.69 -19.72 12.44
C SER A 42 4.22 -19.57 12.84
N ALA A 43 3.95 -18.73 13.85
CA ALA A 43 2.59 -18.30 14.16
C ALA A 43 1.91 -17.61 12.96
N ILE A 44 2.71 -16.93 12.13
CA ILE A 44 2.27 -16.34 10.85
C ILE A 44 3.24 -16.79 9.76
N PRO A 45 2.91 -17.83 8.99
CA PRO A 45 3.68 -18.23 7.82
C PRO A 45 3.64 -17.14 6.73
N PRO A 46 4.75 -16.86 6.02
CA PRO A 46 4.78 -15.88 4.94
C PRO A 46 3.76 -16.18 3.84
N THR A 47 3.59 -17.46 3.50
CA THR A 47 2.60 -17.95 2.52
C THR A 47 1.17 -17.55 2.88
N LEU A 48 0.80 -17.74 4.16
CA LEU A 48 -0.50 -17.33 4.69
C LEU A 48 -0.67 -15.81 4.61
N LEU A 49 0.35 -15.05 4.99
CA LEU A 49 0.28 -13.59 4.95
C LEU A 49 0.10 -13.08 3.52
N TYR A 50 0.87 -13.59 2.56
CA TYR A 50 0.79 -13.16 1.16
C TYR A 50 -0.57 -13.53 0.56
N ALA A 51 -1.09 -14.71 0.89
CA ALA A 51 -2.44 -15.11 0.49
C ALA A 51 -3.50 -14.18 1.10
N LEU A 52 -3.42 -13.84 2.39
CA LEU A 52 -4.38 -12.96 3.05
C LEU A 52 -4.33 -11.54 2.47
N VAL A 53 -3.13 -11.00 2.27
CA VAL A 53 -2.92 -9.66 1.71
C VAL A 53 -3.41 -9.59 0.27
N ALA A 54 -3.27 -10.64 -0.54
CA ALA A 54 -3.82 -10.64 -1.89
C ALA A 54 -5.35 -10.86 -1.89
N VAL A 55 -5.84 -11.87 -1.18
CA VAL A 55 -7.23 -12.36 -1.29
C VAL A 55 -8.22 -11.48 -0.52
N VAL A 56 -7.90 -11.05 0.70
CA VAL A 56 -8.89 -10.31 1.51
C VAL A 56 -9.25 -8.97 0.87
N PRO A 57 -8.31 -8.10 0.45
CA PRO A 57 -8.66 -6.82 -0.16
C PRO A 57 -9.32 -6.98 -1.53
N THR A 58 -8.90 -7.95 -2.35
CA THR A 58 -9.54 -8.24 -3.64
C THR A 58 -11.00 -8.67 -3.43
N LEU A 59 -11.28 -9.60 -2.52
CA LEU A 59 -12.64 -10.04 -2.21
C LEU A 59 -13.49 -8.90 -1.65
N VAL A 60 -12.96 -8.11 -0.72
CA VAL A 60 -13.71 -6.99 -0.13
C VAL A 60 -14.08 -5.97 -1.20
N MET A 61 -13.15 -5.59 -2.09
CA MET A 61 -13.43 -4.67 -3.19
C MET A 61 -14.46 -5.24 -4.17
N MET A 62 -14.37 -6.53 -4.51
CA MET A 62 -15.35 -7.18 -5.40
C MET A 62 -16.74 -7.26 -4.79
N ILE A 63 -16.84 -7.65 -3.51
CA ILE A 63 -18.12 -7.74 -2.79
C ILE A 63 -18.73 -6.36 -2.63
N SER A 64 -17.95 -5.33 -2.26
CA SER A 64 -18.48 -3.98 -2.09
C SER A 64 -19.03 -3.42 -3.39
N GLU A 65 -18.35 -3.62 -4.52
CA GLU A 65 -18.83 -3.14 -5.83
C GLU A 65 -20.05 -3.96 -6.31
N ALA A 66 -20.10 -5.27 -6.03
CA ALA A 66 -21.29 -6.09 -6.29
C ALA A 66 -22.51 -5.61 -5.48
N VAL A 67 -22.33 -5.28 -4.19
CA VAL A 67 -23.39 -4.71 -3.34
C VAL A 67 -23.84 -3.36 -3.86
N LEU A 68 -22.90 -2.48 -4.25
CA LEU A 68 -23.24 -1.17 -4.83
C LEU A 68 -24.00 -1.32 -6.15
N PHE A 69 -23.61 -2.28 -7.00
CA PHE A 69 -24.34 -2.59 -8.24
C PHE A 69 -25.76 -3.05 -7.95
N LEU A 70 -25.96 -3.95 -6.98
CA LEU A 70 -27.30 -4.42 -6.60
C LEU A 70 -28.19 -3.29 -6.06
N ILE A 71 -27.63 -2.37 -5.24
CA ILE A 71 -28.37 -1.22 -4.72
C ILE A 71 -28.76 -0.27 -5.86
N GLN A 72 -27.84 0.03 -6.78
CA GLN A 72 -28.11 0.89 -7.93
C GLN A 72 -29.12 0.25 -8.89
N TYR A 73 -29.00 -1.05 -9.12
CA TYR A 73 -29.94 -1.82 -9.94
C TYR A 73 -31.33 -1.78 -9.33
N SER A 74 -31.48 -2.06 -8.03
CA SER A 74 -32.77 -1.96 -7.33
C SER A 74 -33.34 -0.54 -7.34
N SER A 75 -32.49 0.49 -7.31
CA SER A 75 -32.94 1.89 -7.35
C SER A 75 -33.36 2.30 -8.76
N LYS A 76 -32.65 1.82 -9.79
CA LYS A 76 -33.03 2.02 -11.19
C LYS A 76 -34.31 1.30 -11.55
N GLU A 77 -34.51 0.06 -11.11
CA GLU A 77 -35.78 -0.67 -11.29
C GLU A 77 -36.96 0.09 -10.66
N LEU A 78 -36.73 0.79 -9.54
CA LEU A 78 -37.73 1.66 -8.92
C LEU A 78 -38.05 2.92 -9.75
N ASP A 79 -37.05 3.48 -10.46
CA ASP A 79 -37.18 4.68 -11.31
C ASP A 79 -37.73 4.34 -12.71
N ASP A 80 -37.41 3.17 -13.26
CA ASP A 80 -37.89 2.67 -14.57
C ASP A 80 -39.39 2.30 -14.53
N GLN A 81 -39.90 1.89 -13.37
CA GLN A 81 -41.35 1.76 -13.12
C GLN A 81 -42.10 3.11 -13.22
N GLU A 82 -41.39 4.24 -13.09
CA GLU A 82 -41.98 5.59 -13.17
C GLU A 82 -41.76 6.24 -14.55
N LYS A 83 -40.77 5.79 -15.34
CA LYS A 83 -40.49 6.33 -16.68
C LYS A 83 -40.19 5.22 -17.70
N THR A 84 -41.21 4.86 -18.48
CA THR A 84 -41.00 4.20 -19.77
C THR A 84 -40.23 5.15 -20.68
N ILE A 85 -38.93 4.92 -20.93
CA ILE A 85 -38.25 5.20 -22.22
C ILE A 85 -36.90 4.45 -22.30
N GLN A 86 -36.89 3.58 -23.30
CA GLN A 86 -35.82 2.93 -24.03
C GLN A 86 -34.50 3.72 -24.16
N THR A 87 -33.37 3.12 -23.79
CA THR A 87 -32.08 3.34 -24.47
C THR A 87 -31.25 2.06 -24.37
N GLY A 88 -31.13 1.36 -25.51
CA GLY A 88 -30.12 0.33 -25.69
C GLY A 88 -28.86 0.96 -26.24
N ASP A 89 -27.71 0.56 -25.69
CA ASP A 89 -26.43 0.62 -26.39
C ASP A 89 -25.55 -0.55 -25.92
N CYS A 90 -25.29 -1.46 -26.86
CA CYS A 90 -24.50 -2.67 -26.65
C CYS A 90 -23.02 -2.30 -26.77
N CYS A 91 -22.26 -2.52 -25.68
CA CYS A 91 -20.82 -2.28 -25.48
C CYS A 91 -20.42 -1.13 -24.52
N TYR A 92 -21.31 -0.65 -23.63
CA TYR A 92 -20.87 0.12 -22.46
C TYR A 92 -20.49 -0.84 -21.33
N LEU A 93 -19.19 -1.06 -21.08
CA LEU A 93 -18.76 -1.73 -19.84
C LEU A 93 -19.33 -0.93 -18.67
N ASN A 94 -19.99 -1.61 -17.73
CA ASN A 94 -20.59 -0.93 -16.58
C ASN A 94 -19.55 -0.02 -15.91
N PRO A 95 -19.83 1.28 -15.66
CA PRO A 95 -18.88 2.21 -15.06
C PRO A 95 -18.34 1.73 -13.70
N LEU A 96 -19.07 0.85 -13.01
CA LEU A 96 -18.63 0.15 -11.79
C LEU A 96 -17.49 -0.84 -12.03
N VAL A 97 -17.47 -1.53 -13.17
CA VAL A 97 -16.42 -2.47 -13.54
C VAL A 97 -15.11 -1.71 -13.79
N GLN A 98 -15.18 -0.60 -14.53
CA GLN A 98 -14.02 0.28 -14.78
C GLN A 98 -13.45 0.85 -13.47
N ARG A 99 -14.34 1.28 -12.55
CA ARG A 99 -13.96 1.73 -11.21
C ARG A 99 -13.25 0.62 -10.41
N THR A 100 -13.79 -0.59 -10.41
CA THR A 100 -13.22 -1.75 -9.71
C THR A 100 -11.82 -2.07 -10.22
N PHE A 101 -11.64 -2.14 -11.54
CA PHE A 101 -10.33 -2.38 -12.14
C PHE A 101 -9.31 -1.30 -11.78
N ARG A 102 -9.74 -0.04 -11.64
CA ARG A 102 -8.86 1.05 -11.21
C ARG A 102 -8.36 0.86 -9.78
N PHE A 103 -9.26 0.61 -8.81
CA PHE A 103 -8.87 0.38 -7.42
C PHE A 103 -8.00 -0.86 -7.28
N LEU A 104 -8.42 -1.96 -7.91
CA LEU A 104 -7.68 -3.22 -7.87
C LEU A 104 -6.31 -3.10 -8.53
N GLY A 105 -6.23 -2.44 -9.68
CA GLY A 105 -4.97 -2.21 -10.39
C GLY A 105 -3.98 -1.38 -9.59
N VAL A 106 -4.44 -0.30 -8.95
CA VAL A 106 -3.61 0.55 -8.07
C VAL A 106 -3.17 -0.23 -6.83
N TYR A 107 -4.06 -1.05 -6.25
CA TYR A 107 -3.74 -1.90 -5.12
C TYR A 107 -2.63 -2.91 -5.46
N MET A 108 -2.79 -3.65 -6.56
CA MET A 108 -1.79 -4.63 -7.00
C MET A 108 -0.47 -3.96 -7.35
N PHE A 109 -0.49 -2.81 -8.03
CA PHE A 109 0.71 -2.05 -8.32
C PHE A 109 1.45 -1.63 -7.04
N GLY A 110 0.72 -1.17 -6.03
CA GLY A 110 1.33 -0.81 -4.75
C GLY A 110 1.87 -2.01 -3.98
N LEU A 111 1.22 -3.17 -4.02
CA LEU A 111 1.77 -4.40 -3.44
C LEU A 111 3.14 -4.75 -4.01
N PHE A 112 3.26 -4.77 -5.35
CA PHE A 112 4.56 -5.02 -5.99
C PHE A 112 5.57 -3.93 -5.68
N THR A 113 5.14 -2.67 -5.57
CA THR A 113 6.03 -1.58 -5.22
C THR A 113 6.58 -1.75 -3.80
N VAL A 114 5.73 -2.04 -2.81
CA VAL A 114 6.16 -2.31 -1.43
C VAL A 114 7.13 -3.49 -1.39
N ASP A 115 6.80 -4.58 -2.08
CA ASP A 115 7.65 -5.78 -2.16
C ASP A 115 9.05 -5.45 -2.71
N ILE A 116 9.13 -4.74 -3.83
CA ILE A 116 10.40 -4.32 -4.44
C ILE A 116 11.21 -3.42 -3.50
N PHE A 117 10.57 -2.42 -2.88
CA PHE A 117 11.27 -1.48 -2.00
C PHE A 117 11.88 -2.17 -0.78
N VAL A 118 11.13 -3.09 -0.17
CA VAL A 118 11.61 -3.87 0.98
C VAL A 118 12.72 -4.82 0.54
N ASN A 119 12.52 -5.58 -0.53
CA ASN A 119 13.51 -6.54 -1.02
C ASN A 119 14.82 -5.84 -1.41
N ALA A 120 14.74 -4.69 -2.06
CA ALA A 120 15.90 -3.86 -2.34
C ALA A 120 16.61 -3.41 -1.05
N GLY A 121 15.86 -2.99 -0.03
CA GLY A 121 16.41 -2.64 1.28
C GLY A 121 17.13 -3.81 1.97
N GLN A 122 16.57 -5.02 1.89
CA GLN A 122 17.15 -6.23 2.46
C GLN A 122 18.46 -6.62 1.78
N VAL A 123 18.50 -6.55 0.45
CA VAL A 123 19.72 -6.83 -0.31
C VAL A 123 20.81 -5.79 -0.02
N VAL A 124 20.45 -4.49 0.02
CA VAL A 124 21.41 -3.40 0.22
C VAL A 124 21.96 -3.38 1.64
N THR A 125 21.12 -3.58 2.65
CA THR A 125 21.55 -3.49 4.04
C THR A 125 22.20 -4.78 4.53
N GLY A 126 21.64 -5.95 4.18
CA GLY A 126 22.16 -7.23 4.65
C GLY A 126 22.15 -7.39 6.17
N ASN A 127 21.17 -6.77 6.84
CA ASN A 127 21.11 -6.74 8.30
C ASN A 127 20.86 -8.14 8.88
N LEU A 128 21.51 -8.42 10.01
CA LEU A 128 21.45 -9.71 10.68
C LEU A 128 20.18 -9.84 11.53
N SER A 129 19.65 -11.06 11.63
CA SER A 129 18.53 -11.37 12.52
C SER A 129 18.98 -11.60 13.96
N PRO A 130 18.12 -11.34 14.97
CA PRO A 130 18.44 -11.64 16.36
C PRO A 130 18.81 -13.10 16.65
N HIS A 131 18.44 -14.04 15.78
CA HIS A 131 18.77 -15.47 15.88
C HIS A 131 19.89 -15.89 14.91
N PHE A 132 20.61 -14.95 14.31
CA PHE A 132 21.60 -15.24 13.27
C PHE A 132 22.72 -16.18 13.74
N LEU A 133 23.29 -15.99 14.94
CA LEU A 133 24.41 -16.82 15.41
C LEU A 133 23.98 -18.26 15.74
N THR A 134 22.72 -18.47 16.12
CA THR A 134 22.20 -19.81 16.41
C THR A 134 22.01 -20.64 15.13
N VAL A 135 21.68 -19.98 14.01
CA VAL A 135 21.59 -20.60 12.68
C VAL A 135 22.97 -20.73 12.02
N CYS A 136 23.80 -19.68 12.09
CA CYS A 136 25.13 -19.64 11.47
C CYS A 136 26.08 -20.73 12.02
N LYS A 137 26.00 -21.04 13.32
CA LYS A 137 26.88 -22.01 14.01
C LYS A 137 28.37 -21.80 13.67
N PRO A 138 28.95 -20.63 14.04
CA PRO A 138 30.32 -20.33 13.69
C PRO A 138 31.33 -21.18 14.48
N ASN A 139 32.42 -21.57 13.83
CA ASN A 139 33.52 -22.29 14.51
C ASN A 139 34.46 -21.29 15.20
N TYR A 140 34.13 -20.90 16.43
CA TYR A 140 34.87 -19.90 17.20
C TYR A 140 36.36 -20.22 17.39
N THR A 141 36.74 -21.50 17.45
CA THR A 141 38.14 -21.92 17.57
C THR A 141 38.92 -21.67 16.28
N ALA A 142 38.33 -21.98 15.12
CA ALA A 142 38.94 -21.72 13.81
C ALA A 142 39.01 -20.22 13.50
N LEU A 143 38.05 -19.44 14.00
CA LEU A 143 37.98 -17.98 13.85
C LEU A 143 38.86 -17.22 14.84
N GLY A 144 39.56 -17.91 15.74
CA GLY A 144 40.49 -17.29 16.70
C GLY A 144 39.81 -16.43 17.76
N CYS A 145 38.53 -16.68 18.10
CA CYS A 145 37.77 -15.94 19.11
C CYS A 145 38.23 -16.27 20.55
N GLN A 146 39.52 -16.05 20.88
CA GLN A 146 40.11 -16.31 22.20
C GLN A 146 39.95 -15.15 23.19
N HIS A 147 39.86 -13.92 22.68
CA HIS A 147 39.57 -12.72 23.48
C HIS A 147 38.25 -12.11 23.01
N THR A 148 37.43 -11.64 23.95
CA THR A 148 36.14 -10.99 23.65
C THR A 148 36.36 -9.76 22.77
N LEU A 149 35.58 -9.66 21.68
CA LEU A 149 35.48 -8.56 20.70
C LEU A 149 36.39 -8.65 19.44
N ILE A 150 36.40 -9.80 18.75
CA ILE A 150 36.89 -9.86 17.36
C ILE A 150 35.70 -9.70 16.39
N TYR A 151 35.88 -8.87 15.38
CA TYR A 151 34.92 -8.67 14.29
C TYR A 151 35.26 -9.58 13.10
N ILE A 152 34.28 -10.35 12.63
CA ILE A 152 34.44 -11.32 11.54
C ILE A 152 33.57 -10.90 10.37
N SER A 153 34.19 -10.63 9.22
CA SER A 153 33.50 -10.29 7.96
C SER A 153 33.47 -11.43 6.94
N GLN A 154 34.09 -12.57 7.23
CA GLN A 154 34.19 -13.69 6.30
C GLN A 154 32.88 -14.48 6.18
N GLN A 155 32.47 -14.75 4.95
CA GLN A 155 31.24 -15.49 4.64
C GLN A 155 31.36 -16.99 4.98
N GLU A 156 32.57 -17.55 4.96
CA GLU A 156 32.87 -18.94 5.32
C GLU A 156 32.90 -19.21 6.84
N ALA A 157 32.54 -18.22 7.66
CA ALA A 157 32.51 -18.37 9.11
C ALA A 157 31.36 -19.25 9.60
N CYS A 158 30.31 -19.46 8.80
CA CYS A 158 29.12 -20.21 9.18
C CYS A 158 29.15 -21.67 8.68
N THR A 159 28.70 -22.61 9.52
CA THR A 159 28.62 -24.05 9.20
C THR A 159 27.17 -24.57 9.12
N GLY A 160 26.19 -23.73 9.42
CA GLY A 160 24.77 -24.07 9.34
C GLY A 160 24.22 -24.22 7.91
N ASN A 161 22.91 -24.39 7.81
CA ASN A 161 22.21 -24.47 6.53
C ASN A 161 22.29 -23.12 5.80
N GLN A 162 22.74 -23.14 4.54
CA GLN A 162 22.95 -21.94 3.74
C GLN A 162 21.66 -21.15 3.50
N GLU A 163 20.53 -21.82 3.28
CA GLU A 163 19.24 -21.13 3.04
C GLU A 163 18.78 -20.35 4.27
N ASP A 164 18.88 -20.96 5.46
CA ASP A 164 18.52 -20.32 6.71
C ASP A 164 19.48 -19.17 7.06
N ILE A 165 20.78 -19.31 6.73
CA ILE A 165 21.78 -18.25 6.90
C ILE A 165 21.46 -17.06 5.98
N LEU A 166 21.16 -17.31 4.71
CA LEU A 166 20.81 -16.25 3.75
C LEU A 166 19.55 -15.51 4.19
N ARG A 167 18.53 -16.24 4.65
CA ARG A 167 17.31 -15.65 5.20
C ARG A 167 17.58 -14.83 6.47
N ALA A 168 18.43 -15.35 7.37
CA ALA A 168 18.82 -14.66 8.59
C ALA A 168 19.66 -13.38 8.37
N ARG A 169 20.09 -13.10 7.12
CA ARG A 169 20.79 -11.87 6.70
C ARG A 169 19.88 -10.85 5.99
N LYS A 170 18.57 -11.11 5.90
CA LYS A 170 17.59 -10.27 5.19
C LYS A 170 16.52 -9.72 6.15
N THR A 171 16.91 -9.04 7.23
CA THR A 171 15.94 -8.58 8.23
C THR A 171 15.44 -7.16 8.07
N PHE A 172 16.24 -6.27 7.49
CA PHE A 172 15.90 -4.86 7.38
C PHE A 172 15.58 -4.45 5.93
N PRO A 173 14.43 -3.81 5.67
CA PRO A 173 13.27 -3.64 6.54
C PRO A 173 12.40 -4.92 6.60
N SER A 174 11.45 -4.99 7.55
CA SER A 174 10.54 -6.14 7.67
C SER A 174 9.50 -6.14 6.55
N LYS A 175 9.50 -7.21 5.75
CA LYS A 175 8.59 -7.42 4.62
C LYS A 175 7.16 -7.64 5.06
N GLU A 176 6.96 -8.48 6.07
CA GLU A 176 5.65 -8.85 6.59
C GLU A 176 4.93 -7.65 7.21
N ALA A 177 5.68 -6.81 7.92
CA ALA A 177 5.16 -5.58 8.51
C ALA A 177 4.75 -4.57 7.43
N ALA A 178 5.58 -4.40 6.39
CA ALA A 178 5.30 -3.45 5.31
C ALA A 178 4.07 -3.84 4.48
N LEU A 179 3.98 -5.12 4.08
CA LEU A 179 2.86 -5.62 3.27
C LEU A 179 1.55 -5.64 4.08
N SER A 180 1.59 -6.02 5.36
CA SER A 180 0.38 -6.06 6.19
C SER A 180 -0.21 -4.66 6.40
N VAL A 181 0.62 -3.67 6.74
CA VAL A 181 0.13 -2.30 6.99
C VAL A 181 -0.31 -1.63 5.70
N TYR A 182 0.38 -1.88 4.58
CA TYR A 182 -0.02 -1.37 3.27
C TYR A 182 -1.44 -1.87 2.92
N ALA A 183 -1.67 -3.17 3.07
CA ALA A 183 -2.95 -3.79 2.78
C ALA A 183 -4.07 -3.25 3.68
N ALA A 184 -3.83 -3.20 4.99
CA ALA A 184 -4.79 -2.68 5.95
C ALA A 184 -5.13 -1.21 5.69
N PHE A 185 -4.12 -0.37 5.46
CA PHE A 185 -4.30 1.07 5.25
C PHE A 185 -5.03 1.37 3.94
N TYR A 186 -4.66 0.70 2.84
CA TYR A 186 -5.33 0.85 1.56
C TYR A 186 -6.79 0.42 1.64
N LEU A 187 -7.05 -0.75 2.26
CA LEU A 187 -8.39 -1.29 2.40
C LEU A 187 -9.27 -0.41 3.32
N ALA A 188 -8.72 0.06 4.44
CA ALA A 188 -9.39 1.01 5.32
C ALA A 188 -9.77 2.32 4.60
N SER A 189 -8.84 2.84 3.80
CA SER A 189 -9.06 4.03 2.98
C SER A 189 -10.17 3.79 1.94
N TYR A 190 -10.12 2.65 1.25
CA TYR A 190 -11.16 2.23 0.31
C TYR A 190 -12.54 2.18 0.98
N ILE A 191 -12.69 1.43 2.08
CA ILE A 191 -13.96 1.28 2.81
C ILE A 191 -14.51 2.65 3.25
N THR A 192 -13.63 3.52 3.74
CA THR A 192 -14.01 4.85 4.20
C THR A 192 -14.60 5.69 3.05
N CYS A 193 -13.97 5.63 1.86
CA CYS A 193 -14.34 6.40 0.68
C CYS A 193 -15.50 5.83 -0.15
N THR A 194 -15.78 4.52 -0.10
CA THR A 194 -16.75 3.88 -1.00
C THR A 194 -18.05 3.45 -0.34
N VAL A 195 -18.01 3.02 0.92
CA VAL A 195 -19.18 2.38 1.55
C VAL A 195 -20.06 3.44 2.19
N GLU A 196 -21.10 3.95 1.55
CA GLU A 196 -22.06 4.87 2.18
C GLU A 196 -23.13 4.12 2.99
N VAL A 197 -22.76 3.54 4.15
CA VAL A 197 -23.76 2.87 5.02
C VAL A 197 -24.63 3.91 5.72
N LYS A 198 -25.91 4.00 5.33
CA LYS A 198 -26.90 4.91 5.95
C LYS A 198 -27.29 4.56 7.40
N GLY A 199 -26.87 3.39 7.92
CA GLY A 199 -27.36 2.86 9.21
C GLY A 199 -26.35 2.78 10.38
N THR A 200 -25.03 2.73 10.15
CA THR A 200 -24.04 2.51 11.22
C THR A 200 -22.82 3.40 11.07
N ARG A 201 -22.88 4.62 11.62
CA ARG A 201 -21.76 5.58 11.59
C ARG A 201 -20.46 5.04 12.20
N LEU A 202 -20.55 4.08 13.12
CA LEU A 202 -19.39 3.50 13.83
C LEU A 202 -18.76 2.28 13.14
N ALA A 203 -19.44 1.63 12.19
CA ALA A 203 -18.93 0.40 11.58
C ALA A 203 -17.64 0.64 10.76
N LYS A 204 -17.55 1.79 10.07
CA LYS A 204 -16.37 2.16 9.28
C LYS A 204 -15.09 2.31 10.12
N PRO A 205 -15.06 3.18 11.16
CA PRO A 205 -13.85 3.34 11.96
C PRO A 205 -13.50 2.06 12.71
N VAL A 206 -14.47 1.27 13.18
CA VAL A 206 -14.19 -0.01 13.86
C VAL A 206 -13.54 -1.01 12.92
N LEU A 207 -14.05 -1.16 11.68
CA LEU A 207 -13.45 -2.07 10.70
C LEU A 207 -12.05 -1.61 10.29
N SER A 208 -11.87 -0.30 10.06
CA SER A 208 -10.55 0.30 9.77
C SER A 208 -9.54 0.07 10.89
N LEU A 209 -9.92 0.37 12.14
CA LEU A 209 -9.07 0.15 13.31
C LEU A 209 -8.77 -1.34 13.53
N GLY A 210 -9.74 -2.23 13.28
CA GLY A 210 -9.55 -3.68 13.34
C GLY A 210 -8.50 -4.16 12.35
N LEU A 211 -8.57 -3.70 11.09
CA LEU A 211 -7.57 -4.04 10.06
C LEU A 211 -6.18 -3.53 10.44
N MET A 212 -6.08 -2.29 10.94
CA MET A 212 -4.80 -1.72 11.38
C MET A 212 -4.23 -2.47 12.60
N TYR A 213 -5.08 -2.89 13.54
CA TYR A 213 -4.67 -3.68 14.69
C TYR A 213 -4.12 -5.05 14.27
N LEU A 214 -4.79 -5.74 13.34
CA LEU A 214 -4.29 -7.00 12.79
C LEU A 214 -2.93 -6.83 12.10
N ALA A 215 -2.76 -5.79 11.30
CA ALA A 215 -1.46 -5.47 10.67
C ALA A 215 -0.37 -5.17 11.71
N PHE A 216 -0.71 -4.49 12.80
CA PHE A 216 0.22 -4.24 13.89
C PHE A 216 0.66 -5.53 14.60
N LEU A 217 -0.29 -6.45 14.84
CA LEU A 217 0.02 -7.76 15.43
C LEU A 217 0.95 -8.60 14.55
N THR A 218 0.88 -8.51 13.22
CA THR A 218 1.82 -9.25 12.35
C THR A 218 3.26 -8.78 12.56
N GLY A 219 3.47 -7.46 12.70
CA GLY A 219 4.78 -6.90 13.03
C GLY A 219 5.27 -7.30 14.42
N LEU A 220 4.39 -7.29 15.43
CA LEU A 220 4.74 -7.75 16.78
C LEU A 220 5.14 -9.23 16.81
N ASN A 221 4.47 -10.08 16.05
CA ASN A 221 4.83 -11.50 15.96
C ASN A 221 6.24 -11.71 15.39
N ARG A 222 6.68 -10.89 14.42
CA ARG A 222 8.06 -10.94 13.92
C ARG A 222 9.11 -10.65 15.00
N VAL A 223 8.82 -9.70 15.89
CA VAL A 223 9.70 -9.38 17.02
C VAL A 223 9.65 -10.48 18.08
N ALA A 224 8.46 -10.99 18.38
CA ALA A 224 8.25 -12.07 19.36
C ALA A 224 8.96 -13.37 18.95
N GLU A 225 9.01 -13.66 17.65
CA GLU A 225 9.71 -14.82 17.09
C GLU A 225 11.20 -14.57 16.83
N TYR A 226 11.74 -13.43 17.27
CA TYR A 226 13.14 -13.03 17.09
C TYR A 226 13.62 -13.02 15.63
N ARG A 227 12.69 -12.86 14.67
CA ARG A 227 13.02 -12.82 13.24
C ARG A 227 13.48 -11.46 12.77
N ASN A 228 12.96 -10.40 13.39
CA ASN A 228 13.31 -9.03 13.08
C ASN A 228 13.60 -8.23 14.35
N HIS A 229 14.42 -7.20 14.24
CA HIS A 229 14.50 -6.18 15.27
C HIS A 229 13.25 -5.30 15.24
N TRP A 230 12.93 -4.67 16.37
CA TRP A 230 11.81 -3.73 16.47
C TRP A 230 11.98 -2.54 15.50
N SER A 231 13.22 -2.11 15.24
CA SER A 231 13.58 -1.09 14.24
C SER A 231 13.17 -1.48 12.82
N ASP A 232 13.38 -2.75 12.46
CA ASP A 232 13.12 -3.27 11.12
C ASP A 232 11.60 -3.29 10.84
N VAL A 233 10.81 -3.61 11.87
CA VAL A 233 9.35 -3.60 11.83
C VAL A 233 8.81 -2.17 11.70
N ILE A 234 9.36 -1.22 12.46
CA ILE A 234 8.97 0.20 12.33
C ILE A 234 9.30 0.72 10.93
N ALA A 235 10.49 0.44 10.41
CA ALA A 235 10.87 0.82 9.05
C ALA A 235 9.91 0.22 8.01
N GLY A 236 9.55 -1.06 8.16
CA GLY A 236 8.54 -1.72 7.34
C GLY A 236 7.19 -1.00 7.38
N PHE A 237 6.71 -0.66 8.59
CA PHE A 237 5.45 0.08 8.73
C PHE A 237 5.49 1.45 8.06
N ILE A 238 6.58 2.20 8.21
CA ILE A 238 6.75 3.51 7.57
C ILE A 238 6.68 3.37 6.04
N ILE A 239 7.40 2.40 5.47
CA ILE A 239 7.41 2.15 4.02
C ILE A 239 6.00 1.82 3.52
N GLY A 240 5.32 0.88 4.19
CA GLY A 240 3.97 0.46 3.79
C GLY A 240 2.96 1.61 3.84
N VAL A 241 2.96 2.39 4.93
CA VAL A 241 2.06 3.56 5.08
C VAL A 241 2.40 4.66 4.08
N ALA A 242 3.68 4.95 3.84
CA ALA A 242 4.10 5.98 2.88
C ALA A 242 3.62 5.65 1.46
N ILE A 243 3.83 4.41 1.01
CA ILE A 243 3.39 3.98 -0.33
C ILE A 243 1.85 3.95 -0.41
N ALA A 244 1.16 3.44 0.62
CA ALA A 244 -0.29 3.44 0.65
C ALA A 244 -0.86 4.87 0.58
N THR A 245 -0.30 5.79 1.36
CA THR A 245 -0.72 7.20 1.38
C THR A 245 -0.49 7.86 0.03
N PHE A 246 0.69 7.66 -0.58
CA PHE A 246 0.98 8.18 -1.91
C PHE A 246 -0.03 7.68 -2.96
N LEU A 247 -0.35 6.39 -2.96
CA LEU A 247 -1.30 5.84 -3.94
C LEU A 247 -2.74 6.30 -3.66
N VAL A 248 -3.18 6.36 -2.41
CA VAL A 248 -4.53 6.80 -2.08
C VAL A 248 -4.71 8.29 -2.38
N VAL A 249 -3.76 9.14 -1.97
CA VAL A 249 -3.89 10.60 -2.11
C VAL A 249 -3.54 11.05 -3.54
N CYS A 250 -2.40 10.61 -4.08
CA CYS A 250 -1.92 11.12 -5.37
C CYS A 250 -2.50 10.38 -6.57
N VAL A 251 -2.95 9.13 -6.43
CA VAL A 251 -3.49 8.37 -7.56
C VAL A 251 -5.01 8.31 -7.46
N VAL A 252 -5.55 7.74 -6.38
CA VAL A 252 -6.99 7.49 -6.25
C VAL A 252 -7.80 8.80 -6.13
N HIS A 253 -7.33 9.77 -5.36
CA HIS A 253 -8.05 11.04 -5.17
C HIS A 253 -7.95 11.97 -6.38
N ASN A 254 -6.80 12.03 -7.07
CA ASN A 254 -6.67 12.84 -8.29
C ASN A 254 -7.63 12.37 -9.40
N PHE A 255 -7.90 11.07 -9.52
CA PHE A 255 -8.90 10.56 -10.46
C PHE A 255 -10.35 10.96 -10.15
N LYS A 256 -10.68 11.35 -8.92
CA LYS A 256 -12.01 11.92 -8.62
C LYS A 256 -12.14 13.36 -9.15
N GLY A 257 -11.03 14.08 -9.31
CA GLY A 257 -11.02 15.44 -9.87
C GLY A 257 -11.23 15.46 -11.39
N GLU A 258 -10.69 14.50 -12.13
CA GLU A 258 -10.89 14.41 -13.59
C GLU A 258 -12.27 13.89 -14.01
N LEU A 259 -12.85 12.94 -13.26
CA LEU A 259 -14.16 12.36 -13.62
C LEU A 259 -15.32 13.38 -13.47
N LEU A 260 -15.13 14.47 -12.71
CA LEU A 260 -16.09 15.56 -12.58
C LEU A 260 -15.87 16.70 -13.60
N LEU A 261 -14.80 16.65 -14.40
CA LEU A 261 -14.50 17.66 -15.42
C LEU A 261 -14.75 17.17 -16.85
N SER A 262 -15.16 15.91 -17.05
CA SER A 262 -15.46 15.35 -18.37
C SER A 262 -16.95 15.17 -18.66
N GLY A 263 -17.83 15.81 -17.88
CA GLY A 263 -19.29 15.72 -18.01
C GLY A 263 -20.03 17.06 -18.14
N GLU A 264 -19.30 18.17 -18.24
CA GLU A 264 -19.89 19.49 -18.50
C GLU A 264 -19.13 20.13 -19.67
N ASP A 265 -19.45 19.71 -20.89
CA ASP A 265 -19.39 20.65 -22.00
C ASP A 265 -20.38 21.77 -21.64
N PRO A 266 -19.96 23.04 -21.48
CA PRO A 266 -20.92 24.10 -21.30
C PRO A 266 -21.79 24.17 -22.55
N PRO A 267 -23.12 24.34 -22.43
CA PRO A 267 -23.95 24.65 -23.58
C PRO A 267 -23.36 25.90 -24.23
N GLN A 268 -23.06 25.81 -25.52
CA GLN A 268 -22.81 26.95 -26.36
C GLN A 268 -24.14 27.71 -26.53
N GLU A 269 -24.58 28.39 -25.46
CA GLU A 269 -25.59 29.43 -25.54
C GLU A 269 -24.88 30.77 -25.65
N ASN A 270 -25.10 31.42 -26.80
CA ASN A 270 -24.73 32.81 -27.04
C ASN A 270 -25.36 33.70 -25.96
N MET A 271 -24.61 34.03 -24.92
CA MET A 271 -24.99 34.99 -23.90
C MET A 271 -24.97 36.40 -24.51
N SER A 272 -26.13 36.85 -25.02
CA SER A 272 -26.40 38.26 -25.23
C SER A 272 -26.23 38.99 -23.89
N ARG A 273 -25.19 39.82 -23.83
CA ARG A 273 -24.83 40.74 -22.74
C ARG A 273 -26.04 41.57 -22.30
N VAL A 274 -26.63 41.23 -21.14
CA VAL A 274 -27.61 42.08 -20.46
C VAL A 274 -26.86 42.94 -19.46
N GLU A 275 -26.62 44.19 -19.83
CA GLU A 275 -26.02 45.22 -18.96
C GLU A 275 -26.98 45.63 -17.84
N SER A 276 -26.44 45.73 -16.62
CA SER A 276 -27.15 46.19 -15.43
C SER A 276 -27.47 47.70 -15.51
N PRO A 277 -28.65 48.16 -15.09
CA PRO A 277 -29.07 49.58 -15.16
C PRO A 277 -28.18 50.56 -14.38
N LEU A 278 -27.33 50.07 -13.48
CA LEU A 278 -26.48 50.89 -12.61
C LEU A 278 -25.24 51.42 -13.36
N ASP A 279 -24.73 50.68 -14.35
CA ASP A 279 -23.55 51.09 -15.15
C ASP A 279 -23.88 52.23 -16.11
N LYS A 280 -25.14 52.36 -16.56
CA LYS A 280 -25.61 53.46 -17.42
C LYS A 280 -25.71 54.80 -16.68
N TYR A 281 -25.92 54.79 -15.37
CA TYR A 281 -26.00 56.03 -14.58
C TYR A 281 -24.61 56.62 -14.31
N ILE A 282 -23.61 55.76 -14.10
CA ILE A 282 -22.22 56.16 -13.84
C ILE A 282 -21.54 56.70 -15.12
N THR A 283 -21.86 56.15 -16.29
CA THR A 283 -21.32 56.64 -17.58
C THR A 283 -21.96 57.95 -18.05
N LEU A 284 -23.24 58.21 -17.73
CA LEU A 284 -23.92 59.46 -18.12
C LEU A 284 -23.45 60.66 -17.27
N GLN A 285 -23.16 60.45 -15.98
CA GLN A 285 -22.73 61.52 -15.09
C GLN A 285 -21.27 61.96 -15.33
N ASN A 286 -20.42 61.05 -15.80
CA ASN A 286 -19.04 61.36 -16.20
C ASN A 286 -18.95 62.11 -17.55
N HIS A 287 -19.95 62.00 -18.43
CA HIS A 287 -19.96 62.69 -19.72
C HIS A 287 -20.48 64.14 -19.65
N ILE A 288 -21.29 64.49 -18.63
CA ILE A 288 -21.86 65.83 -18.48
C ILE A 288 -20.88 66.80 -17.79
N ALA A 289 -19.98 66.31 -16.94
CA ALA A 289 -18.99 67.14 -16.24
C ALA A 289 -17.80 67.61 -17.13
N PHE A 290 -17.68 67.10 -18.36
CA PHE A 290 -16.58 67.43 -19.29
C PHE A 290 -16.98 68.35 -20.45
N ALA A 291 -18.22 68.86 -20.48
CA ALA A 291 -18.73 69.69 -21.58
C ALA A 291 -19.07 71.15 -21.20
N GLU A 292 -18.73 71.62 -19.98
CA GLU A 292 -19.04 73.00 -19.53
C GLU A 292 -17.79 73.87 -19.25
N VAL A 293 -16.63 73.54 -19.83
CA VAL A 293 -15.49 74.46 -19.94
C VAL A 293 -14.79 74.29 -21.29
N THR A 294 -15.32 74.93 -22.32
CA THR A 294 -14.60 75.60 -23.44
C THR A 294 -15.60 76.26 -24.37
#